data_AF-A0A1J4K3F6-F1
#
_entry.id   AF-A0A1J4K3F6-F1
#
_cell.length_a   1.000
_cell.length_b   1.000
_cell.length_c   1.000
_cell.angle_alpha   90.00
_cell.angle_beta   90.00
_cell.angle_gamma   90.00
#
_symmetry.space_group_name_H-M   'P 1'
#
loop_
_entity.id
_entity.type
_entity.pdbx_description
1 polymer ?
#
loop_
_entity_poly.entity_id
_entity_poly.type
_entity_poly.pdbx_seq_one_letter_code
_entity_poly.pdbx_strand_id
1 'polypeptide(L)'
;MKDNKKHITQSHINSQVPSKIKYQRIFDLPQYQDMFSIHDENLSVFYSTIFGFQFLNYSKKQELVQKYMKYQKNNTELLEPAVDSINLREHKDETYWGDEQVPESTVPFEGPLSIVGVSNDVEQHYSNEYDFLSFNDKNCFVEDPEREHLIYKRRNYWTEQDKNKFYELFMEIPHQFRKISEHFPGKNTKDMIEFYYMTKTTFDFDSFRAATMDKKQLAARKKKVITEGPIKRH
;
A
#
# COMPACT_ATOMS: atom_id res chain seq x y z
N MET A 1 18.55 16.91 18.93
CA MET A 1 18.20 15.50 18.61
C MET A 1 19.09 14.44 19.27
N LYS A 2 20.40 14.69 19.52
CA LYS A 2 21.27 13.71 20.19
C LYS A 2 20.92 13.46 21.66
N ASP A 3 20.39 14.46 22.36
CA ASP A 3 20.08 14.35 23.80
C ASP A 3 18.84 13.50 24.07
N ASN A 4 17.87 13.50 23.16
CA ASN A 4 16.65 12.70 23.32
C ASN A 4 16.93 11.20 23.19
N LYS A 5 17.88 10.80 22.32
CA LYS A 5 18.33 9.41 22.21
C LYS A 5 18.99 8.91 23.49
N LYS A 6 19.79 9.76 24.16
CA LYS A 6 20.42 9.42 25.45
C LYS A 6 19.38 9.26 26.55
N HIS A 7 18.38 10.13 26.59
CA HIS A 7 17.30 10.04 27.58
C HIS A 7 16.46 8.76 27.41
N ILE A 8 16.14 8.39 26.16
CA ILE A 8 15.40 7.17 25.85
C ILE A 8 16.21 5.92 26.22
N THR A 9 17.50 5.88 25.88
CA THR A 9 18.35 4.72 26.23
C THR A 9 18.53 4.59 27.75
N GLN A 10 18.74 5.69 28.47
CA GLN A 10 18.84 5.66 29.93
C GLN A 10 17.53 5.18 30.57
N SER A 11 16.39 5.68 30.10
CA SER A 11 15.07 5.24 30.57
C SER A 11 14.85 3.75 30.31
N HIS A 12 15.26 3.25 29.13
CA HIS A 12 15.09 1.86 28.76
C HIS A 12 16.01 0.91 29.54
N ILE A 13 17.20 1.37 29.93
CA ILE A 13 18.11 0.64 30.83
C ILE A 13 17.52 0.59 32.25
N ASN A 14 16.99 1.71 32.74
CA ASN A 14 16.39 1.78 34.07
C ASN A 14 15.09 0.97 34.18
N SER A 15 14.36 0.78 33.08
CA SER A 15 13.11 0.00 33.06
C SER A 15 13.30 -1.48 32.74
N GLN A 16 14.52 -1.92 32.41
CA GLN A 16 14.80 -3.34 32.18
C GLN A 16 14.83 -4.07 33.52
N VAL A 17 13.80 -4.88 33.77
CA VAL A 17 13.80 -5.85 34.85
C VAL A 17 14.87 -6.90 34.52
N PRO A 18 15.86 -7.15 35.39
CA PRO A 18 16.95 -8.09 35.10
C PRO A 18 16.39 -9.50 34.86
N SER A 19 16.50 -9.98 33.62
CA SER A 19 15.92 -11.24 33.13
C SER A 19 16.56 -12.53 33.67
N LYS A 20 17.42 -12.42 34.69
CA LYS A 20 18.19 -13.53 35.27
C LYS A 20 18.26 -13.48 36.79
N ILE A 21 17.17 -13.16 37.47
CA ILE A 21 17.05 -13.56 38.89
C ILE A 21 16.56 -15.02 38.89
N LYS A 22 17.49 -15.97 39.06
CA LYS A 22 17.12 -17.34 39.41
C LYS A 22 16.62 -17.31 40.86
N TYR A 23 15.30 -17.32 41.03
CA TYR A 23 14.63 -17.46 42.32
C TYR A 23 15.09 -18.77 42.99
N GLN A 24 16.04 -18.69 43.92
CA GLN A 24 16.70 -19.87 44.48
C GLN A 24 16.69 -19.94 46.01
N ARG A 25 16.33 -18.86 46.73
CA ARG A 25 16.53 -18.81 48.20
C ARG A 25 15.32 -18.22 48.93
N ILE A 26 14.91 -18.89 50.01
CA ILE A 26 13.82 -18.49 50.92
C ILE A 26 14.08 -17.11 51.55
N PHE A 27 15.35 -16.71 51.67
CA PHE A 27 15.77 -15.44 52.24
C PHE A 27 15.36 -14.19 51.42
N ASP A 28 14.97 -14.35 50.15
CA ASP A 28 14.53 -13.24 49.30
C ASP A 28 13.04 -12.90 49.51
N LEU A 29 12.29 -13.73 50.24
CA LEU A 29 10.85 -13.57 50.49
C LEU A 29 10.46 -12.19 51.08
N PRO A 30 11.17 -11.63 52.07
CA PRO A 30 10.83 -10.31 52.61
C PRO A 30 10.92 -9.20 51.55
N GLN A 31 11.93 -9.26 50.67
CA GLN A 31 12.07 -8.29 49.58
C GLN A 31 10.89 -8.34 48.60
N TYR A 32 10.34 -9.52 48.34
CA TYR A 32 9.14 -9.65 47.51
C TYR A 32 7.88 -9.15 48.21
N GLN A 33 7.74 -9.36 49.52
CA GLN A 33 6.62 -8.80 50.29
C GLN A 33 6.64 -7.26 50.25
N ASP A 34 7.81 -6.66 50.40
CA ASP A 34 7.99 -5.21 50.24
C ASP A 34 7.64 -4.77 48.81
N MET A 35 8.13 -5.49 47.80
CA MET A 35 7.84 -5.20 46.39
C MET A 35 6.35 -5.31 46.08
N PHE A 36 5.66 -6.34 46.58
CA PHE A 36 4.22 -6.51 46.40
C PHE A 36 3.42 -5.43 47.12
N SER A 37 3.83 -5.02 48.32
CA SER A 37 3.19 -3.93 49.06
C SER A 37 3.31 -2.62 48.27
N ILE A 38 4.50 -2.32 47.74
CA ILE A 38 4.72 -1.16 46.87
C ILE A 38 3.88 -1.26 45.59
N HIS A 39 3.77 -2.44 44.97
CA HIS A 39 2.96 -2.61 43.77
C HIS A 39 1.45 -2.49 44.05
N ASP A 40 0.98 -2.96 45.19
CA ASP A 40 -0.42 -2.87 45.60
C ASP A 40 -0.87 -1.40 45.77
N GLU A 41 -0.02 -0.58 46.39
CA GLU A 41 -0.25 0.87 46.49
C GLU A 41 -0.30 1.54 45.09
N ASN A 42 0.54 1.08 44.16
CA ASN A 42 0.62 1.65 42.81
C ASN A 42 -0.45 1.12 41.84
N LEU A 43 -1.04 -0.05 42.12
CA LEU A 43 -2.02 -0.71 41.23
C LEU A 43 -3.23 0.19 40.95
N SER A 44 -3.72 0.91 41.96
CA SER A 44 -4.80 1.90 41.81
C SER A 44 -4.44 3.00 40.79
N VAL A 45 -3.22 3.53 40.87
CA VAL A 45 -2.73 4.57 39.95
C VAL A 45 -2.59 4.01 38.53
N PHE A 46 -2.08 2.79 38.38
CA PHE A 46 -2.00 2.12 37.08
C PHE A 46 -3.37 1.90 36.45
N TYR A 47 -4.32 1.35 37.21
CA TYR A 47 -5.67 1.11 36.70
C TYR A 47 -6.39 2.40 36.35
N SER A 48 -6.37 3.41 37.22
CA SER A 48 -6.97 4.72 36.93
C SER A 48 -6.38 5.35 35.67
N THR A 49 -5.08 5.20 35.45
CA THR A 49 -4.40 5.67 34.23
C THR A 49 -4.88 4.89 33.00
N ILE A 50 -4.86 3.55 33.03
CA ILE A 50 -5.27 2.71 31.90
C ILE A 50 -6.74 2.93 31.56
N PHE A 51 -7.63 2.85 32.56
CA PHE A 51 -9.07 3.07 32.37
C PHE A 51 -9.36 4.50 31.94
N GLY A 52 -8.65 5.49 32.48
CA GLY A 52 -8.74 6.89 32.05
C GLY A 52 -8.36 7.06 30.57
N PHE A 53 -7.27 6.44 30.12
CA PHE A 53 -6.88 6.43 28.71
C PHE A 53 -7.91 5.72 27.83
N GLN A 54 -8.43 4.56 28.26
CA GLN A 54 -9.45 3.83 27.51
C GLN A 54 -10.74 4.66 27.38
N PHE A 55 -11.20 5.25 28.48
CA PHE A 55 -12.36 6.13 28.50
C PHE A 55 -12.17 7.35 27.60
N LEU A 56 -11.02 8.02 27.68
CA LEU A 56 -10.69 9.16 26.82
C LEU A 56 -10.66 8.76 25.35
N ASN A 57 -10.06 7.62 25.02
CA ASN A 57 -10.01 7.11 23.65
C ASN A 57 -11.42 6.79 23.12
N TYR A 58 -12.26 6.16 23.93
CA TYR A 58 -13.65 5.89 23.59
C TYR A 58 -14.42 7.20 23.35
N SER A 59 -14.30 8.17 24.25
CA SER A 59 -14.95 9.48 24.11
C SER A 59 -14.50 10.21 22.83
N LYS A 60 -13.19 10.19 22.52
CA LYS A 60 -12.66 10.80 21.29
C LYS A 60 -13.14 10.08 20.03
N LYS A 61 -13.24 8.75 20.06
CA LYS A 61 -13.81 7.96 18.94
C LYS A 61 -15.26 8.36 18.69
N GLN A 62 -16.07 8.46 19.75
CA GLN A 62 -17.46 8.89 19.65
C GLN A 62 -17.58 10.31 19.07
N GLU A 63 -16.75 11.25 19.54
CA GLU A 63 -16.72 12.62 19.01
C GLU A 63 -16.35 12.64 17.52
N LEU A 64 -15.38 11.81 17.12
CA LEU A 64 -14.95 11.70 15.73
C LEU A 64 -16.07 11.13 14.83
N VAL A 65 -16.76 10.07 15.29
CA VAL A 65 -17.92 9.50 14.59
C VAL A 65 -19.01 10.55 14.41
N GLN A 66 -19.31 11.34 15.45
CA GLN A 66 -20.29 12.43 15.35
C GLN A 66 -19.87 13.50 14.32
N LYS A 67 -18.57 13.82 14.21
CA LYS A 67 -18.07 14.74 13.18
C LYS A 67 -18.24 14.17 11.78
N TYR A 68 -17.94 12.88 11.58
CA TYR A 68 -18.16 12.20 10.30
C TYR A 68 -19.63 12.18 9.91
N MET A 69 -20.52 11.88 10.86
CA MET A 69 -21.97 11.91 10.63
C MET A 69 -22.47 13.28 10.19
N LYS A 70 -21.98 14.36 10.82
CA LYS A 70 -22.31 15.73 10.42
C LYS A 70 -21.78 16.05 9.01
N TYR A 71 -20.56 15.62 8.71
CA TYR A 71 -19.96 15.82 7.39
C TYR A 71 -20.75 15.07 6.31
N GLN A 72 -21.05 13.79 6.53
CA GLN A 72 -21.82 12.96 5.61
C GLN A 72 -23.22 13.53 5.41
N LYS A 73 -23.92 13.91 6.48
CA LYS A 73 -25.21 14.58 6.39
C LYS A 73 -25.15 15.84 5.52
N ASN A 74 -24.15 16.71 5.73
CA ASN A 74 -23.98 17.90 4.90
C ASN A 74 -23.67 17.54 3.44
N ASN A 75 -22.89 16.49 3.21
CA ASN A 75 -22.55 16.02 1.86
C ASN A 75 -23.81 15.55 1.11
N THR A 76 -24.59 14.68 1.76
CA THR A 76 -25.82 14.11 1.21
C THR A 76 -26.95 15.13 1.08
N GLU A 77 -27.07 16.09 2.01
CA GLU A 77 -28.15 17.10 1.96
C GLU A 77 -27.83 18.28 1.05
N LEU A 78 -26.56 18.65 0.87
CA LEU A 78 -26.17 19.86 0.14
C LEU A 78 -25.36 19.58 -1.11
N LEU A 79 -24.31 18.75 -1.01
CA LEU A 79 -23.36 18.55 -2.11
C LEU A 79 -23.95 17.66 -3.20
N GLU A 80 -24.48 16.49 -2.81
CA GLU A 80 -25.06 15.52 -3.75
C GLU A 80 -26.19 16.14 -4.58
N PRO A 81 -27.21 16.81 -4.01
CA PRO A 81 -28.25 17.44 -4.82
C PRO A 81 -27.73 18.56 -5.73
N ALA A 82 -26.70 19.29 -5.30
CA ALA A 82 -26.09 20.33 -6.12
C ALA A 82 -25.34 19.71 -7.31
N VAL A 83 -24.56 18.66 -7.08
CA VAL A 83 -23.86 17.89 -8.12
C VAL A 83 -24.86 17.26 -9.08
N ASP A 84 -25.90 16.61 -8.56
CA ASP A 84 -26.97 16.04 -9.38
C ASP A 84 -27.67 17.10 -10.21
N SER A 85 -27.95 18.27 -9.65
CA SER A 85 -28.55 19.39 -10.40
C SER A 85 -27.65 19.94 -11.51
N ILE A 86 -26.33 19.88 -11.33
CA ILE A 86 -25.35 20.26 -12.37
C ILE A 86 -25.32 19.16 -13.44
N ASN A 87 -25.24 17.89 -13.03
CA ASN A 87 -25.26 16.74 -13.93
C ASN A 87 -26.55 16.72 -14.78
N LEU A 88 -27.72 16.97 -14.18
CA LEU A 88 -29.01 17.07 -14.87
C LEU A 88 -29.05 18.25 -15.88
N ARG A 89 -28.32 19.33 -15.63
CA ARG A 89 -28.23 20.46 -16.58
C ARG A 89 -27.28 20.16 -17.74
N GLU A 90 -26.18 19.48 -17.47
CA GLU A 90 -25.16 19.14 -18.45
C GLU A 90 -25.57 17.93 -19.32
N HIS A 91 -26.27 16.96 -18.73
CA HIS A 91 -26.77 15.76 -19.38
C HIS A 91 -28.30 15.85 -19.56
N LYS A 92 -28.75 16.27 -20.75
CA LYS A 92 -30.18 16.46 -21.07
C LYS A 92 -31.00 15.17 -21.18
N ASP A 93 -30.36 14.00 -21.23
CA ASP A 93 -31.00 12.69 -21.33
C ASP A 93 -30.56 11.82 -20.14
N GLU A 94 -31.45 11.59 -19.18
CA GLU A 94 -31.23 10.69 -18.02
C GLU A 94 -30.93 9.24 -18.45
N THR A 95 -31.32 8.88 -19.68
CA THR A 95 -31.11 7.58 -20.30
C THR A 95 -29.84 7.46 -21.13
N TYR A 96 -29.14 8.56 -21.43
CA TYR A 96 -27.92 8.53 -22.23
C TYR A 96 -26.71 8.27 -21.35
N TRP A 97 -26.49 7.00 -21.05
CA TRP A 97 -25.19 6.49 -20.65
C TRP A 97 -24.39 6.35 -21.95
N GLY A 98 -23.27 7.06 -22.07
CA GLY A 98 -22.48 7.06 -23.30
C GLY A 98 -22.11 5.63 -23.73
N ASP A 99 -21.81 5.42 -25.02
CA ASP A 99 -21.63 4.08 -25.64
C ASP A 99 -20.63 3.16 -24.92
N GLU A 100 -19.78 3.70 -24.04
CA GLU A 100 -18.80 2.97 -23.22
C GLU A 100 -19.34 2.44 -21.88
N GLN A 101 -20.59 2.74 -21.49
CA GLN A 101 -21.15 2.43 -20.16
C GLN A 101 -22.32 1.43 -20.18
N VAL A 102 -22.60 0.79 -21.31
CA VAL A 102 -23.51 -0.36 -21.33
C VAL A 102 -22.71 -1.58 -20.88
N PRO A 103 -22.91 -2.11 -19.65
CA PRO A 103 -22.17 -3.28 -19.23
C PRO A 103 -22.50 -4.44 -20.18
N GLU A 104 -21.47 -4.99 -20.84
CA GLU A 104 -21.60 -6.23 -21.61
C GLU A 104 -21.95 -7.35 -20.63
N SER A 105 -23.25 -7.56 -20.43
CA SER A 105 -23.82 -8.61 -19.59
C SER A 105 -23.33 -9.97 -20.09
N THR A 106 -22.27 -10.50 -19.49
CA THR A 106 -21.68 -11.78 -19.90
C THR A 106 -22.02 -12.93 -18.96
N VAL A 107 -22.73 -12.70 -17.85
CA VAL A 107 -23.29 -13.83 -17.07
C VAL A 107 -24.58 -13.40 -16.36
N PRO A 108 -25.68 -14.16 -16.48
CA PRO A 108 -26.83 -13.96 -15.61
C PRO A 108 -26.39 -14.21 -14.16
N PHE A 109 -26.30 -13.14 -13.39
CA PHE A 109 -25.98 -13.15 -11.96
C PHE A 109 -26.99 -13.99 -11.14
N GLU A 110 -28.18 -14.21 -11.70
CA GLU A 110 -29.25 -14.97 -11.08
C GLU A 110 -29.29 -16.40 -11.63
N GLY A 111 -28.96 -17.37 -10.76
CA GLY A 111 -29.12 -18.79 -11.04
C GLY A 111 -28.71 -19.67 -9.86
N PRO A 112 -29.21 -20.92 -9.76
CA PRO A 112 -28.94 -21.81 -8.64
C PRO A 112 -27.45 -22.21 -8.50
N LEU A 113 -26.63 -21.88 -9.49
CA LEU A 113 -25.18 -22.11 -9.49
C LEU A 113 -24.39 -20.95 -8.87
N SER A 114 -24.98 -19.77 -8.62
CA SER A 114 -24.27 -18.62 -8.06
C SER A 114 -23.87 -18.80 -6.59
N ILE A 115 -24.48 -19.77 -5.91
CA ILE A 115 -24.32 -20.03 -4.48
C ILE A 115 -23.50 -21.31 -4.20
N VAL A 116 -23.14 -22.06 -5.24
CA VAL A 116 -22.45 -23.35 -5.08
C VAL A 116 -21.01 -23.11 -4.64
N GLY A 117 -20.71 -23.43 -3.38
CA GLY A 117 -19.38 -23.26 -2.79
C GLY A 117 -19.21 -21.98 -1.96
N VAL A 118 -20.25 -21.18 -1.81
CA VAL A 118 -20.27 -20.05 -0.87
C VAL A 118 -20.64 -20.58 0.52
N SER A 119 -19.91 -20.12 1.55
CA SER A 119 -20.25 -20.45 2.94
C SER A 119 -21.64 -19.91 3.27
N ASN A 120 -22.38 -20.60 4.13
CA ASN A 120 -23.63 -20.05 4.67
C ASN A 120 -23.35 -18.70 5.34
N ASP A 121 -24.18 -17.69 5.04
CA ASP A 121 -24.08 -16.39 5.66
C ASP A 121 -24.28 -16.52 7.17
N VAL A 122 -23.31 -16.04 7.94
CA VAL A 122 -23.40 -15.95 9.39
C VAL A 122 -23.74 -14.51 9.73
N GLU A 123 -24.80 -14.30 10.52
CA GLU A 123 -25.16 -12.98 11.00
C GLU A 123 -23.97 -12.34 11.72
N GLN A 124 -23.54 -11.17 11.23
CA GLN A 124 -22.45 -10.45 11.83
C GLN A 124 -22.93 -9.77 13.12
N HIS A 125 -22.73 -10.42 14.26
CA HIS A 125 -23.01 -9.85 15.56
C HIS A 125 -21.98 -8.76 15.91
N TYR A 126 -22.26 -7.53 15.51
CA TYR A 126 -21.53 -6.38 16.02
C TYR A 126 -21.96 -6.10 17.46
N SER A 127 -21.00 -6.07 18.39
CA SER A 127 -21.27 -5.79 19.81
C SER A 127 -21.69 -4.34 20.09
N ASN A 128 -21.58 -3.44 19.10
CA ASN A 128 -21.92 -2.02 19.24
C ASN A 128 -22.30 -1.42 17.87
N GLU A 129 -23.49 -0.82 17.75
CA GLU A 129 -24.02 -0.24 16.48
C GLU A 129 -23.08 0.83 15.86
N TYR A 130 -22.24 1.46 16.69
CA TYR A 130 -21.30 2.50 16.27
C TYR A 130 -19.99 1.99 15.66
N ASP A 131 -19.63 0.72 15.87
CA ASP A 131 -18.37 0.19 15.31
C ASP A 131 -18.46 -0.02 13.80
N PHE A 132 -19.64 -0.37 13.26
CA PHE A 132 -19.89 -0.49 11.82
C PHE A 132 -19.61 0.83 11.07
N LEU A 133 -20.03 1.95 11.64
CA LEU A 133 -19.89 3.29 11.05
C LEU A 133 -18.44 3.81 11.06
N SER A 134 -17.53 3.16 11.81
CA SER A 134 -16.10 3.50 11.84
C SER A 134 -15.29 2.73 10.79
N PHE A 135 -15.85 1.71 10.15
CA PHE A 135 -15.21 1.03 9.03
C PHE A 135 -15.50 1.83 7.75
N ASN A 136 -14.68 2.86 7.51
CA ASN A 136 -14.49 3.32 6.14
C ASN A 136 -14.05 2.10 5.31
N ASP A 137 -14.78 1.81 4.23
CA ASP A 137 -14.46 0.79 3.23
C ASP A 137 -13.07 1.03 2.63
N LYS A 138 -12.04 0.58 3.35
CA LYS A 138 -10.65 0.44 2.90
C LYS A 138 -10.40 -0.96 2.35
N ASN A 139 -11.45 -1.72 2.06
CA ASN A 139 -11.34 -3.02 1.41
C ASN A 139 -10.74 -2.92 0.00
N CYS A 140 -10.48 -1.71 -0.53
CA CYS A 140 -9.97 -1.48 -1.88
C CYS A 140 -10.81 -2.27 -2.89
N PHE A 141 -12.12 -2.35 -2.63
CA PHE A 141 -13.03 -3.06 -3.49
C PHE A 141 -13.10 -2.28 -4.81
N VAL A 142 -12.53 -2.88 -5.84
CA VAL A 142 -12.56 -2.34 -7.18
C VAL A 142 -13.75 -2.98 -7.87
N GLU A 143 -14.83 -2.21 -7.99
CA GLU A 143 -16.08 -2.64 -8.60
C GLU A 143 -15.88 -3.11 -10.06
N ASP A 144 -14.98 -2.44 -10.79
CA ASP A 144 -14.57 -2.82 -12.14
C ASP A 144 -13.03 -2.80 -12.29
N PRO A 145 -12.38 -3.98 -12.26
CA PRO A 145 -10.93 -4.07 -12.31
C PRO A 145 -10.35 -3.67 -13.68
N GLU A 146 -11.11 -3.83 -14.77
CA GLU A 146 -10.62 -3.53 -16.11
C GLU A 146 -10.59 -2.03 -16.35
N ARG A 147 -11.65 -1.33 -15.97
CA ARG A 147 -11.72 0.13 -16.03
C ARG A 147 -10.62 0.78 -15.19
N GLU A 148 -10.44 0.34 -13.95
CA GLU A 148 -9.35 0.85 -13.09
C GLU A 148 -7.97 0.56 -13.70
N HIS A 149 -7.76 -0.62 -14.28
CA HIS A 149 -6.52 -0.91 -14.98
C HIS A 149 -6.30 0.03 -16.18
N LEU A 150 -7.32 0.33 -16.98
CA LEU A 150 -7.22 1.23 -18.12
C LEU A 150 -6.93 2.67 -17.68
N ILE A 151 -7.52 3.13 -16.57
CA ILE A 151 -7.21 4.42 -15.96
C ILE A 151 -5.75 4.45 -15.50
N TYR A 152 -5.29 3.40 -14.83
CA TYR A 152 -3.90 3.27 -14.40
C TYR A 152 -2.92 3.34 -15.59
N LYS A 153 -3.22 2.65 -16.70
CA LYS A 153 -2.43 2.70 -17.94
C LYS A 153 -2.41 4.09 -18.57
N ARG A 154 -3.54 4.81 -18.54
CA ARG A 154 -3.67 6.17 -19.09
C ARG A 154 -2.95 7.23 -18.27
N ARG A 155 -2.66 6.98 -16.99
CA ARG A 155 -1.94 7.92 -16.10
C ARG A 155 -0.59 8.35 -16.67
N ASN A 156 0.13 7.44 -17.31
CA ASN A 156 1.48 7.69 -17.81
C ASN A 156 1.44 8.07 -19.29
N TYR A 157 1.15 9.34 -19.57
CA TYR A 157 1.25 9.88 -20.93
C TYR A 157 2.73 9.98 -21.37
N TRP A 158 3.06 9.42 -22.55
CA TRP A 158 4.40 9.48 -23.14
C TRP A 158 4.35 10.25 -24.47
N THR A 159 4.94 11.44 -24.49
CA THR A 159 5.10 12.21 -25.73
C THR A 159 6.10 11.53 -26.66
N GLU A 160 6.03 11.78 -27.97
CA GLU A 160 7.02 11.25 -28.91
C GLU A 160 8.45 11.73 -28.57
N GLN A 161 8.58 12.97 -28.10
CA GLN A 161 9.85 13.51 -27.61
C GLN A 161 10.40 12.70 -26.42
N ASP A 162 9.53 12.37 -25.45
CA ASP A 162 9.94 11.55 -24.29
C ASP A 162 10.35 10.14 -24.71
N LYS A 163 9.65 9.54 -25.67
CA LYS A 163 9.97 8.20 -26.19
C LYS A 163 11.34 8.19 -26.86
N ASN A 164 11.61 9.16 -27.73
CA ASN A 164 12.90 9.27 -28.42
C ASN A 164 14.03 9.48 -27.42
N LYS A 165 13.84 10.39 -26.46
CA LYS A 165 14.80 10.65 -25.38
C LYS A 165 15.06 9.39 -24.54
N PHE A 166 14.02 8.59 -24.27
CA PHE A 166 14.16 7.34 -23.53
C PHE A 166 15.01 6.34 -24.31
N TYR A 167 14.74 6.18 -25.62
CA TYR A 167 15.51 5.27 -26.47
C TYR A 167 16.99 5.68 -26.54
N GLU A 168 17.29 6.95 -26.74
CA GLU A 168 18.67 7.47 -26.73
C GLU A 168 19.39 7.14 -25.42
N LEU A 169 18.79 7.52 -24.28
CA LEU A 169 19.38 7.26 -22.96
C LEU A 169 19.52 5.76 -22.66
N PHE A 170 18.56 4.94 -23.10
CA PHE A 170 18.62 3.49 -22.92
C PHE A 170 19.76 2.84 -23.72
N MET A 171 20.12 3.40 -24.88
CA MET A 171 21.27 2.94 -25.66
C MET A 171 22.59 3.23 -24.96
N GLU A 172 22.71 4.40 -24.31
CA GLU A 172 23.92 4.79 -23.58
C GLU A 172 24.09 4.01 -22.26
N ILE A 173 23.02 3.90 -21.48
CA ILE A 173 23.03 3.32 -20.13
C ILE A 173 21.95 2.23 -19.95
N PRO A 174 22.11 1.06 -20.60
CA PRO A 174 21.09 0.03 -20.63
C PRO A 174 20.77 -0.51 -19.23
N HIS A 175 19.48 -0.71 -18.97
CA HIS A 175 18.93 -1.20 -17.70
C HIS A 175 19.26 -0.36 -16.46
N GLN A 176 19.84 0.84 -16.60
CA GLN A 176 20.06 1.76 -15.49
C GLN A 176 18.87 2.72 -15.34
N PHE A 177 17.67 2.16 -15.17
CA PHE A 177 16.40 2.92 -15.16
C PHE A 177 16.34 4.06 -14.14
N ARG A 178 17.03 3.90 -13.00
CA ARG A 178 17.14 4.97 -11.99
C ARG A 178 17.84 6.22 -12.54
N LYS A 179 18.96 6.03 -13.25
CA LYS A 179 19.69 7.13 -13.86
C LYS A 179 18.91 7.72 -15.03
N ILE A 180 18.25 6.88 -15.83
CA ILE A 180 17.40 7.36 -16.92
C ILE A 180 16.27 8.24 -16.37
N SER A 181 15.60 7.85 -15.26
CA SER A 181 14.52 8.64 -14.67
C SER A 181 14.95 10.03 -14.18
N GLU A 182 16.23 10.24 -13.82
CA GLU A 182 16.73 11.56 -13.43
C GLU A 182 16.65 12.59 -14.57
N HIS A 183 16.58 12.13 -15.83
CA HIS A 183 16.43 12.98 -17.01
C HIS A 183 14.96 13.30 -17.38
N PHE A 184 13.97 12.75 -16.68
CA PHE A 184 12.55 12.95 -16.96
C PHE A 184 11.84 13.62 -15.75
N PRO A 185 11.55 14.94 -15.82
CA PRO A 185 10.80 15.60 -14.76
C PRO A 185 9.36 15.05 -14.73
N GLY A 186 8.96 14.48 -13.58
CA GLY A 186 7.61 13.96 -13.38
C GLY A 186 7.39 12.49 -13.73
N LYS A 187 8.44 11.75 -14.11
CA LYS A 187 8.37 10.28 -14.28
C LYS A 187 9.32 9.58 -13.31
N ASN A 188 8.85 8.51 -12.68
CA ASN A 188 9.63 7.74 -11.72
C ASN A 188 10.32 6.54 -12.39
N THR A 189 11.27 5.92 -11.68
CA THR A 189 11.94 4.69 -12.13
C THR A 189 10.95 3.57 -12.48
N LYS A 190 9.82 3.47 -11.77
CA LYS A 190 8.75 2.51 -12.08
C LYS A 190 8.18 2.72 -13.49
N ASP A 191 7.94 3.97 -13.86
CA ASP A 191 7.35 4.33 -15.16
C ASP A 191 8.33 4.01 -16.31
N MET A 192 9.64 4.16 -16.08
CA MET A 192 10.69 3.77 -17.03
C MET A 192 10.72 2.26 -17.30
N ILE A 193 10.57 1.47 -16.24
CA ILE A 193 10.53 0.00 -16.33
C ILE A 193 9.27 -0.44 -17.08
N GLU A 194 8.11 0.11 -16.71
CA GLU A 194 6.82 -0.18 -17.36
C GLU A 194 6.88 0.16 -18.85
N PHE A 195 7.41 1.33 -19.21
CA PHE A 195 7.58 1.74 -20.61
C PHE A 195 8.51 0.81 -21.39
N TYR A 196 9.63 0.37 -20.80
CA TYR A 196 10.52 -0.62 -21.43
C TYR A 196 9.80 -1.91 -21.77
N TYR A 197 9.05 -2.50 -20.83
CA TYR A 197 8.35 -3.76 -21.09
C TYR A 197 7.20 -3.61 -22.09
N MET A 198 6.51 -2.47 -22.10
CA MET A 198 5.47 -2.21 -23.11
C MET A 198 6.06 -2.10 -24.52
N THR A 199 7.23 -1.47 -24.66
CA THR A 199 7.85 -1.18 -25.97
C THR A 199 8.85 -2.23 -26.44
N LYS A 200 9.35 -3.11 -25.56
CA LYS A 200 10.34 -4.14 -25.91
C LYS A 200 9.90 -5.06 -27.04
N THR A 201 8.60 -5.34 -27.13
CA THR A 201 8.05 -6.18 -28.20
C THR A 201 7.93 -5.41 -29.51
N THR A 202 7.68 -4.10 -29.46
CA THR A 202 7.48 -3.26 -30.65
C THR A 202 8.79 -2.68 -31.19
N PHE A 203 9.77 -2.46 -30.33
CA PHE A 203 11.06 -1.85 -30.65
C PHE A 203 12.18 -2.81 -30.29
N ASP A 204 12.96 -3.20 -31.30
CA ASP A 204 14.06 -4.15 -31.13
C ASP A 204 15.32 -3.45 -30.60
N PHE A 205 15.38 -3.32 -29.28
CA PHE A 205 16.52 -2.71 -28.59
C PHE A 205 17.86 -3.43 -28.86
N ASP A 206 17.83 -4.74 -29.14
CA ASP A 206 19.05 -5.54 -29.29
C ASP A 206 19.69 -5.33 -30.68
N SER A 207 18.88 -5.27 -31.74
CA SER A 207 19.39 -4.97 -33.09
C SER A 207 19.90 -3.54 -33.22
N PHE A 208 19.20 -2.55 -32.67
CA PHE A 208 19.64 -1.16 -32.68
C PHE A 208 20.95 -0.98 -31.91
N ARG A 209 21.09 -1.64 -30.75
CA ARG A 209 22.33 -1.62 -29.99
C ARG A 209 23.48 -2.32 -30.72
N ALA A 210 23.21 -3.44 -31.41
CA ALA A 210 24.21 -4.11 -32.23
C ALA A 210 24.69 -3.23 -33.41
N ALA A 211 23.83 -2.36 -33.93
CA ALA A 211 24.18 -1.40 -34.98
C ALA A 211 25.01 -0.21 -34.44
N THR A 212 24.79 0.23 -33.20
CA THR A 212 25.51 1.37 -32.60
C THR A 212 26.84 1.00 -31.95
N MET A 213 27.04 -0.27 -31.56
CA MET A 213 28.34 -0.71 -31.04
C MET A 213 29.37 -0.90 -32.15
N ASP A 214 30.54 -0.27 -32.01
CA ASP A 214 31.68 -0.47 -32.90
C ASP A 214 32.00 -1.96 -33.11
N LYS A 215 32.24 -2.37 -34.36
CA LYS A 215 32.55 -3.77 -34.76
C LYS A 215 33.64 -4.44 -33.89
N LYS A 216 34.57 -3.65 -33.31
CA LYS A 216 35.60 -4.11 -32.37
C LYS A 216 35.04 -4.62 -31.03
N GLN A 217 33.99 -4.01 -30.48
CA GLN A 217 33.39 -4.41 -29.20
C GLN A 217 32.51 -5.67 -29.35
N LEU A 218 31.80 -5.80 -30.47
CA LEU A 218 31.05 -7.02 -30.82
C LEU A 218 31.98 -8.25 -30.96
N ALA A 219 33.16 -8.08 -31.56
CA ALA A 219 34.16 -9.13 -31.68
C ALA A 219 34.75 -9.56 -30.32
N ALA A 220 34.91 -8.63 -29.37
CA ALA A 220 35.38 -8.93 -28.01
C ALA A 220 34.37 -9.76 -27.21
N ARG A 221 33.06 -9.55 -27.43
CA ARG A 221 31.99 -10.30 -26.77
C ARG A 221 31.84 -11.73 -27.27
N LYS A 222 32.01 -11.96 -28.58
CA LYS A 222 31.98 -13.32 -29.18
C LYS A 222 33.15 -14.22 -28.74
N LYS A 223 34.23 -13.65 -28.18
CA LYS A 223 35.41 -14.41 -27.70
C LYS A 223 35.31 -14.94 -26.28
N LYS A 224 34.20 -14.75 -25.56
CA LYS A 224 33.97 -15.42 -24.26
C LYS A 224 33.54 -16.87 -24.52
N VAL A 225 34.49 -17.68 -24.98
CA VAL A 225 34.40 -19.14 -24.94
C VAL A 225 34.48 -19.55 -23.48
N ILE A 226 33.41 -20.15 -22.97
CA ILE A 226 33.39 -20.77 -21.65
C ILE A 226 34.31 -21.99 -21.76
N THR A 227 35.53 -21.89 -21.23
CA THR A 227 36.40 -23.05 -21.08
C THR A 227 35.80 -23.92 -19.99
N GLU A 228 35.22 -25.05 -20.38
CA GLU A 228 34.77 -26.10 -19.47
C GLU A 228 35.94 -26.47 -18.54
N GLY A 229 35.71 -26.36 -17.23
CA GLY A 229 36.71 -26.67 -16.21
C GLY A 229 37.15 -28.15 -16.26
N PRO A 230 38.30 -28.48 -15.65
CA PRO A 230 38.92 -29.79 -15.83
C PRO A 230 38.06 -30.90 -15.21
N ILE A 231 37.69 -31.87 -16.05
CA ILE A 231 36.96 -33.09 -15.66
C ILE A 231 37.86 -33.90 -14.72
N LYS A 232 37.50 -33.98 -13.44
CA LYS A 232 38.13 -34.92 -12.49
C LYS A 232 37.71 -36.34 -12.88
N ARG A 233 38.68 -37.15 -13.29
CA ARG A 233 38.50 -38.59 -13.46
C ARG A 233 38.61 -39.26 -12.08
N HIS A 234 37.61 -40.07 -11.74
CA HIS A 234 37.63 -40.99 -10.59
C HIS A 234 38.39 -42.27 -10.95
#